data_AF-A0A2I0VIP4-F1
#
_entry.id   AF-A0A2I0VIP4-F1
#
_cell.length_a   1.000
_cell.length_b   1.000
_cell.length_c   1.000
_cell.angle_alpha   90.00
_cell.angle_beta   90.00
_cell.angle_gamma   90.00
#
_symmetry.space_group_name_H-M   'P 1'
#
loop_
_entity.id
_entity.type
_entity.pdbx_description
1 polymer ?
#
loop_
_entity_poly.entity_id
_entity_poly.type
_entity_poly.pdbx_seq_one_letter_code
_entity_poly.pdbx_strand_id
1 'polypeptide(L)' 'MADPELDYGFAYDEQGNINILHSTFDFNLEIDHSIEEYVDCIMFTLSEAIDEQLANVPWQIVSRQQQG' A
#
# COMPACT_ATOMS: atom_id res chain seq x y z
N MET A 1 -3.30 -0.99 -17.09
CA MET A 1 -3.47 -2.36 -16.57
C MET A 1 -2.22 -2.63 -15.76
N ALA A 2 -2.37 -2.85 -14.45
CA ALA A 2 -1.24 -3.20 -13.59
C ALA A 2 -0.76 -4.61 -13.98
N ASP A 3 0.55 -4.82 -13.91
CA ASP A 3 1.17 -6.11 -14.23
C ASP A 3 0.71 -7.15 -13.18
N PRO A 4 0.04 -8.24 -13.57
CA PRO A 4 -0.48 -9.21 -12.61
C PRO A 4 0.61 -9.96 -11.83
N GLU A 5 1.87 -9.90 -12.26
CA GLU A 5 3.02 -10.46 -11.53
C GLU A 5 3.49 -9.55 -10.37
N LEU A 6 3.02 -8.30 -10.29
CA LEU A 6 3.38 -7.30 -9.28
C LEU A 6 2.19 -6.87 -8.41
N ASP A 7 1.12 -7.67 -8.39
CA ASP A 7 -0.07 -7.35 -7.59
C ASP A 7 0.05 -7.93 -6.18
N TYR A 8 0.63 -7.16 -5.26
CA TYR A 8 0.73 -7.49 -3.83
C TYR A 8 -0.62 -7.36 -3.09
N GLY A 9 -1.74 -7.51 -3.80
CA GLY A 9 -3.08 -7.25 -3.25
C GLY A 9 -3.38 -5.77 -3.04
N PHE A 10 -2.71 -4.90 -3.79
CA PHE A 10 -2.95 -3.47 -3.69
C PHE A 10 -4.25 -3.07 -4.40
N ALA A 11 -5.05 -2.27 -3.72
CA ALA A 11 -6.13 -1.57 -4.39
C ALA A 11 -5.56 -0.37 -5.14
N TYR A 12 -6.00 -0.16 -6.37
CA TYR A 12 -5.64 1.01 -7.17
C TYR A 12 -6.82 1.98 -7.24
N ASP A 13 -6.53 3.27 -7.19
CA ASP A 13 -7.55 4.29 -7.43
C ASP A 13 -7.79 4.55 -8.93
N GLU A 14 -8.73 5.44 -9.23
CA GLU A 14 -9.09 5.81 -10.60
C GLU A 14 -7.94 6.45 -11.40
N GLN A 15 -6.90 6.94 -10.72
CA GLN A 15 -5.69 7.48 -11.35
C GLN A 15 -4.60 6.42 -11.50
N GLY A 16 -4.83 5.19 -11.03
CA GLY A 16 -3.85 4.10 -11.05
C GLY A 16 -2.81 4.20 -9.92
N ASN A 17 -3.05 5.02 -8.90
CA ASN A 17 -2.20 5.07 -7.71
C ASN A 17 -2.61 4.00 -6.71
N ILE A 18 -1.65 3.50 -5.92
CA ILE A 18 -1.94 2.58 -4.82
C ILE A 18 -2.77 3.30 -3.76
N ASN A 19 -3.99 2.83 -3.54
CA ASN A 19 -4.87 3.27 -2.47
C ASN A 19 -4.59 2.45 -1.22
N ILE A 20 -3.62 2.90 -0.42
CA ILE A 20 -3.19 2.26 0.83
C ILE A 20 -4.40 1.93 1.73
N LEU A 21 -5.38 2.82 1.87
CA LEU A 21 -6.52 2.58 2.76
C LEU A 21 -7.47 1.47 2.30
N HIS A 22 -7.46 1.16 1.01
CA HIS A 22 -8.34 0.15 0.41
C HIS A 22 -7.57 -1.12 0.00
N SER A 23 -6.24 -1.09 0.07
CA SER A 23 -5.39 -2.25 -0.12
C SER A 23 -5.59 -3.24 1.02
N THR A 24 -5.72 -4.51 0.66
CA THR A 24 -5.80 -5.57 1.67
C THR A 24 -4.37 -5.93 2.03
N PHE A 25 -3.88 -5.34 3.11
CA PHE A 25 -2.66 -5.83 3.75
C PHE A 25 -3.01 -7.14 4.45
N ASP A 26 -2.08 -8.09 4.46
CA ASP A 26 -2.19 -9.33 5.24
C ASP A 26 -1.98 -9.01 6.73
N PHE A 27 -2.89 -8.19 7.25
CA PHE A 27 -2.92 -7.67 8.60
C PHE A 27 -3.97 -8.47 9.35
N ASN A 28 -3.54 -9.21 10.36
CA ASN A 28 -4.48 -9.94 11.18
C ASN A 28 -5.11 -8.98 12.19
N LEU A 29 -6.20 -8.34 11.77
CA LEU A 29 -6.98 -7.38 12.58
C LEU A 29 -7.46 -7.97 13.91
N GLU A 30 -7.45 -9.31 14.05
CA GLU A 30 -7.84 -10.07 15.23
C GLU A 30 -6.70 -10.28 16.24
N ILE A 31 -5.43 -10.06 15.85
CA ILE A 31 -4.24 -10.25 16.68
C ILE A 31 -3.49 -8.94 16.89
N ASP A 32 -3.34 -8.15 15.83
CA ASP A 32 -2.59 -6.91 15.82
C ASP A 32 -3.55 -5.75 16.13
N HIS A 33 -3.78 -5.48 17.42
CA HIS A 33 -4.78 -4.53 17.88
C HIS A 33 -4.28 -3.09 17.99
N SER A 34 -2.96 -2.85 17.92
CA SER A 34 -2.40 -1.52 18.08
C SER A 34 -2.23 -0.81 16.74
N ILE A 35 -2.40 0.52 16.77
CA ILE A 35 -2.10 1.39 15.62
C ILE A 35 -0.62 1.26 15.22
N GLU A 36 0.27 1.02 16.18
CA GLU A 36 1.70 0.83 15.91
C GLU A 36 1.96 -0.44 15.11
N GLU A 37 1.36 -1.58 15.49
CA GLU A 37 1.46 -2.84 14.72
C GLU A 37 0.86 -2.71 13.32
N TYR A 38 -0.26 -2.00 13.19
CA TYR A 38 -0.84 -1.69 11.88
C TYR A 38 0.11 -0.89 10.98
N VAL A 39 0.76 0.14 11.53
CA VAL A 39 1.75 0.93 10.79
C VAL A 39 2.96 0.08 10.44
N ASP A 40 3.41 -0.80 11.33
CA ASP A 40 4.56 -1.68 11.10
C ASP A 40 4.29 -2.67 9.96
N CYS A 41 3.13 -3.34 9.97
CA CYS A 41 2.72 -4.27 8.90
C CYS A 41 2.56 -3.58 7.54
N ILE A 42 1.96 -2.38 7.51
CA ILE A 42 1.87 -1.59 6.28
C ILE A 42 3.26 -1.20 5.79
N MET A 43 4.14 -0.74 6.70
CA MET A 43 5.48 -0.31 6.33
C MET A 43 6.30 -1.47 5.77
N PHE A 44 6.19 -2.66 6.36
CA PHE A 44 6.87 -3.85 5.87
C PHE A 44 6.41 -4.22 4.45
N THR A 45 5.10 -4.36 4.25
CA THR A 45 4.51 -4.74 2.94
C THR A 45 4.80 -3.69 1.86
N LEU A 46 4.65 -2.40 2.20
CA LEU A 46 4.97 -1.32 1.28
C LEU A 46 6.46 -1.27 0.97
N SER A 47 7.35 -1.52 1.93
CA SER A 47 8.79 -1.47 1.69
C SER A 47 9.24 -2.52 0.67
N GLU A 48 8.71 -3.74 0.73
CA GLU A 48 9.02 -4.79 -0.27
C GLU A 48 8.54 -4.39 -1.67
N ALA A 49 7.26 -3.99 -1.78
CA ALA A 49 6.70 -3.55 -3.04
C ALA A 49 7.41 -2.32 -3.62
N ILE A 50 7.79 -1.39 -2.74
CA ILE A 50 8.57 -0.21 -3.09
C ILE A 50 9.93 -0.65 -3.60
N ASP A 51 10.69 -1.51 -2.92
CA ASP A 51 12.02 -1.95 -3.36
C ASP A 51 11.98 -2.60 -4.76
N GLU A 52 11.00 -3.48 -4.99
CA GLU A 52 10.86 -4.19 -6.27
C GLU A 52 10.44 -3.25 -7.42
N GLN A 53 9.57 -2.28 -7.16
CA GLN A 53 9.14 -1.32 -8.18
C GLN A 53 10.05 -0.06 -8.25
N LEU A 54 10.89 0.22 -7.24
CA LEU A 54 11.76 1.43 -7.18
C LEU A 54 12.79 1.44 -8.28
N ALA A 55 13.24 0.26 -8.70
CA ALA A 55 14.22 0.13 -9.75
C ALA A 55 13.71 0.63 -11.12
N ASN A 56 12.39 0.75 -11.33
CA ASN A 56 11.81 0.96 -12.65
C ASN A 56 10.97 2.24 -12.84
N VAL A 57 10.56 2.94 -11.78
CA VAL A 57 9.66 4.10 -11.90
C VAL A 57 9.92 5.18 -10.84
N PRO A 58 9.69 6.48 -11.16
CA PRO A 58 9.71 7.55 -10.16
C PRO A 58 8.43 7.54 -9.29
N TRP A 59 8.59 7.77 -7.99
CA TRP A 59 7.52 7.63 -6.99
C TRP A 59 7.11 8.95 -6.36
N GLN A 60 5.85 9.02 -5.93
CA GLN A 60 5.32 10.15 -5.17
C GLN A 60 4.29 9.66 -4.14
N ILE A 61 4.46 10.07 -2.87
CA ILE A 61 3.45 9.86 -1.83
C ILE A 61 2.52 11.07 -1.84
N VAL A 62 1.24 10.83 -2.12
CA VAL A 62 0.22 11.89 -2.11
C VAL A 62 -0.75 11.61 -0.98
N SER A 63 -0.79 12.49 0.02
CA SER A 63 -1.84 12.45 1.03
C SER A 63 -3.12 13.04 0.42
N ARG A 64 -4.19 12.25 0.34
CA ARG A 64 -5.51 12.83 0.09
C ARG A 64 -5.97 13.53 1.36
N GLN A 65 -5.92 14.85 1.36
CA GLN A 65 -6.74 15.65 2.28
C GLN A 65 -8.20 15.34 1.91
N GLN A 66 -8.96 14.69 2.80
CA GLN A 66 -10.41 14.61 2.62
C GLN A 66 -10.91 16.05 2.59
N GLN A 67 -11.31 16.55 1.41
CA GLN A 67 -12.04 17.79 1.32
C GLN A 67 -13.42 17.53 1.94
N GLY A 68 -13.60 17.98 3.18
CA GLY A 68 -14.88 18.01 3.87
C GLY A 68 -15.85 18.99 3.25
#